data_AF-A0A3M2TAR9-F1
#
_entry.id   AF-A0A3M2TAR9-F1
#
_cell.length_a   1.000
_cell.length_b   1.000
_cell.length_c   1.000
_cell.angle_alpha   90.00
_cell.angle_beta   90.00
_cell.angle_gamma   90.00
#
_symmetry.space_group_name_H-M   'P 1'
#
loop_
_entity.id
_entity.type
_entity.pdbx_description
1 polymer ?
#
loop_
_entity_poly.entity_id
_entity_poly.type
_entity_poly.pdbx_seq_one_letter_code
_entity_poly.pdbx_strand_id
1 'polypeptide(L)'
;MVPFANELRRLMDASSQPRAKRDGPNPNRYYLTAAPQCVYPDAAIQEMLDGAVAFDAIWVQFYNNFCGLNSFIPGSGAQSAYNFDVWDAWAKSQARNPNVKVFIGMPGSPGAAGSGFVAAPLMREILGWSQAFSSFGGIMVWDVSQAYDSWGMLDGLKYHLLHY
;
A
#
# COMPACT_ATOMS: atom_id res chain seq x y z
N MET A 1 7.80 -18.92 -2.22
CA MET A 1 6.51 -18.39 -1.71
C MET A 1 5.42 -18.33 -2.79
N VAL A 2 5.77 -18.18 -4.07
CA VAL A 2 4.79 -18.06 -5.17
C VAL A 2 3.75 -19.19 -5.24
N PRO A 3 4.10 -20.49 -5.14
CA PRO A 3 3.08 -21.55 -5.22
C PRO A 3 2.03 -21.46 -4.11
N PHE A 4 2.46 -21.10 -2.90
CA PHE A 4 1.57 -20.90 -1.76
C PHE A 4 0.63 -19.72 -2.00
N ALA A 5 1.15 -18.56 -2.44
CA ALA A 5 0.34 -17.37 -2.66
C ALA A 5 -0.70 -17.58 -3.77
N ASN A 6 -0.35 -18.32 -4.83
CA ASN A 6 -1.28 -18.66 -5.90
C ASN A 6 -2.36 -19.66 -5.45
N GLU A 7 -2.01 -20.66 -4.64
CA GLU A 7 -3.01 -21.56 -4.08
C GLU A 7 -3.95 -20.82 -3.11
N LEU A 8 -3.41 -19.91 -2.29
CA LEU A 8 -4.21 -19.06 -1.40
C LEU A 8 -5.19 -18.19 -2.22
N ARG A 9 -4.72 -17.54 -3.29
CA ARG A 9 -5.56 -16.77 -4.21
C ARG A 9 -6.68 -17.63 -4.82
N ARG A 10 -6.33 -18.83 -5.31
CA ARG A 10 -7.30 -19.78 -5.89
C ARG A 10 -8.39 -20.15 -4.89
N LEU A 11 -8.04 -20.41 -3.64
CA LEU A 11 -8.99 -20.74 -2.56
C LEU A 11 -9.87 -19.56 -2.17
N MET A 12 -9.32 -18.34 -2.14
CA MET A 12 -10.06 -17.09 -1.91
C MET A 12 -11.10 -16.85 -3.01
N ASP A 13 -10.70 -17.01 -4.28
CA ASP A 13 -11.61 -16.84 -5.43
C ASP A 13 -12.72 -17.91 -5.41
N ALA A 14 -12.37 -19.18 -5.15
CA ALA A 14 -13.35 -20.26 -5.04
C ALA A 14 -14.37 -20.06 -3.90
N SER A 15 -13.93 -19.42 -2.80
CA SER A 15 -14.80 -19.11 -1.66
C SER A 15 -15.71 -17.90 -1.92
N SER A 16 -15.33 -17.03 -2.85
CA SER A 16 -16.09 -15.83 -3.25
C SER A 16 -17.14 -16.11 -4.33
N GLN A 17 -17.16 -17.33 -4.90
CA GLN A 17 -18.16 -17.71 -5.90
C GLN A 17 -19.53 -18.00 -5.25
N PRO A 18 -20.64 -17.53 -5.85
CA PRO A 18 -21.98 -17.89 -5.38
C PRO A 18 -22.16 -19.41 -5.44
N ARG A 19 -22.36 -20.06 -4.29
CA ARG A 19 -22.76 -21.48 -4.28
C ARG A 19 -24.22 -21.57 -4.71
N ALA A 20 -24.51 -22.38 -5.71
CA ALA A 20 -25.89 -22.65 -6.13
C ALA A 20 -26.70 -23.19 -4.93
N LYS A 21 -27.72 -22.44 -4.49
CA LYS A 21 -28.84 -22.88 -3.63
C LYS A 21 -28.49 -23.81 -2.46
N ARG A 22 -27.67 -23.35 -1.51
CA ARG A 22 -27.62 -24.01 -0.19
C ARG A 22 -27.60 -22.95 0.91
N ASP A 23 -28.78 -22.69 1.47
CA ASP A 23 -29.14 -21.90 2.65
C ASP A 23 -27.98 -21.45 3.57
N GLY A 24 -27.12 -20.56 3.09
CA GLY A 24 -25.90 -20.13 3.75
C GLY A 24 -25.56 -18.68 3.39
N PRO A 25 -24.72 -18.01 4.21
CA PRO A 25 -24.42 -16.59 4.04
C PRO A 25 -23.87 -16.30 2.64
N ASN A 26 -24.15 -15.08 2.14
CA ASN A 26 -23.63 -14.56 0.88
C ASN A 26 -22.12 -14.85 0.72
N PRO A 27 -21.63 -15.07 -0.52
CA PRO A 27 -20.20 -15.29 -0.74
C PRO A 27 -19.37 -14.16 -0.11
N ASN A 28 -18.43 -14.54 0.75
CA ASN A 28 -17.51 -13.60 1.39
C ASN A 28 -16.47 -13.15 0.38
N ARG A 29 -16.23 -11.84 0.32
CA ARG A 29 -15.11 -11.29 -0.46
C ARG A 29 -13.83 -11.36 0.37
N TYR A 30 -12.79 -11.96 -0.20
CA TYR A 30 -11.45 -12.03 0.38
C TYR A 30 -10.50 -11.08 -0.36
N TYR A 31 -9.46 -10.63 0.34
CA TYR A 31 -8.41 -9.78 -0.22
C TYR A 31 -7.04 -10.38 0.08
N LEU A 32 -6.18 -10.43 -0.93
CA LEU A 32 -4.78 -10.81 -0.79
C LEU A 32 -3.90 -9.57 -0.94
N THR A 33 -3.08 -9.31 0.07
CA THR A 33 -2.15 -8.17 0.09
C THR A 33 -0.71 -8.59 0.32
N ALA A 34 0.23 -7.71 -0.02
CA ALA A 34 1.64 -7.82 0.32
C ALA A 34 2.18 -6.48 0.80
N ALA A 35 3.30 -6.48 1.52
CA ALA A 35 3.92 -5.28 2.07
C ALA A 35 5.41 -5.18 1.66
N PRO A 36 5.73 -4.87 0.39
CA PRO A 36 7.12 -4.63 -0.02
C PRO A 36 7.72 -3.40 0.68
N GLN A 37 9.04 -3.31 0.73
CA GLN A 37 9.74 -2.06 1.01
C GLN A 37 9.76 -1.17 -0.23
N CYS A 38 10.02 0.14 -0.08
CA CYS A 38 9.97 1.06 -1.22
C CYS A 38 11.06 0.83 -2.29
N VAL A 39 12.15 0.14 -1.95
CA VAL A 39 13.22 -0.19 -2.91
C VAL A 39 12.65 -1.10 -3.98
N TYR A 40 12.74 -0.69 -5.24
CA TYR A 40 12.19 -1.42 -6.38
C TYR A 40 13.32 -1.98 -7.26
N PRO A 41 13.32 -3.28 -7.61
CA PRO A 41 12.37 -4.30 -7.14
C PRO A 41 12.60 -4.68 -5.67
N ASP A 42 11.52 -5.04 -4.96
CA ASP A 42 11.63 -5.52 -3.58
C ASP A 42 12.28 -6.92 -3.55
N ALA A 43 13.46 -7.03 -2.92
CA ALA A 43 14.24 -8.26 -2.96
C ALA A 43 13.54 -9.48 -2.33
N ALA A 44 12.64 -9.28 -1.35
CA ALA A 44 12.00 -10.37 -0.63
C ALA A 44 10.80 -10.95 -1.40
N ILE A 45 10.08 -10.11 -2.15
CA ILE A 45 8.86 -10.50 -2.83
C ILE A 45 8.83 -10.25 -4.34
N GLN A 46 9.97 -9.87 -4.96
CA GLN A 46 10.03 -9.58 -6.40
C GLN A 46 9.44 -10.69 -7.27
N GLU A 47 9.68 -11.96 -6.96
CA GLU A 47 9.17 -13.09 -7.75
C GLU A 47 7.63 -13.11 -7.76
N MET A 48 6.99 -12.67 -6.68
CA MET A 48 5.53 -12.55 -6.61
C MET A 48 5.02 -11.30 -7.34
N LEU A 49 5.76 -10.19 -7.24
CA LEU A 49 5.42 -8.91 -7.85
C LEU A 49 5.61 -8.91 -9.38
N ASP A 50 6.51 -9.74 -9.91
CA ASP A 50 6.79 -9.89 -11.35
C ASP A 50 5.70 -10.72 -12.06
N GLY A 51 4.43 -10.33 -11.90
CA GLY A 51 3.28 -10.92 -12.58
C GLY A 51 2.88 -12.34 -12.13
N ALA A 52 3.56 -12.92 -11.13
CA ALA A 52 3.30 -14.29 -10.70
C ALA A 52 2.08 -14.45 -9.77
N VAL A 53 1.74 -13.42 -8.99
CA VAL A 53 0.65 -13.46 -7.99
C VAL A 53 -0.32 -12.29 -8.16
N ALA A 54 -1.63 -12.58 -8.11
CA ALA A 54 -2.69 -11.57 -8.20
C ALA A 54 -3.06 -10.97 -6.83
N PHE A 55 -2.40 -9.87 -6.47
CA PHE A 55 -2.73 -9.09 -5.27
C PHE A 55 -3.90 -8.12 -5.52
N ASP A 56 -4.72 -7.88 -4.50
CA ASP A 56 -5.77 -6.86 -4.54
C ASP A 56 -5.21 -5.50 -4.10
N ALA A 57 -4.23 -5.49 -3.20
CA ALA A 57 -3.48 -4.30 -2.83
C ALA A 57 -2.05 -4.63 -2.38
N ILE A 58 -1.15 -3.66 -2.46
CA ILE A 58 0.15 -3.71 -1.81
C ILE A 58 0.33 -2.50 -0.89
N TRP A 59 1.05 -2.70 0.22
CA TRP A 59 1.32 -1.69 1.24
C TRP A 59 2.82 -1.39 1.25
N VAL A 60 3.25 -0.51 0.34
CA VAL A 60 4.66 -0.20 0.15
C VAL A 60 5.18 0.55 1.37
N GLN A 61 6.17 -0.01 2.07
CA GLN A 61 6.77 0.58 3.25
C GLN A 61 7.71 1.72 2.83
N PHE A 62 7.22 2.96 2.84
CA PHE A 62 8.00 4.16 2.53
C PHE A 62 8.75 4.68 3.77
N TYR A 63 9.49 3.79 4.44
CA TYR A 63 10.29 4.10 5.61
C TYR A 63 11.52 3.19 5.70
N ASN A 64 12.49 3.52 6.55
CA ASN A 64 13.75 2.78 6.71
C ASN A 64 14.61 2.62 5.44
N ASN A 65 14.35 3.41 4.40
CA ASN A 65 15.01 3.30 3.09
C ASN A 65 15.16 4.69 2.44
N PHE A 66 16.07 4.83 1.47
CA PHE A 66 16.33 6.10 0.78
C PHE A 66 15.10 6.67 0.07
N CYS A 67 14.18 5.80 -0.36
CA CYS A 67 12.92 6.14 -1.03
C CYS A 67 11.77 6.46 -0.07
N GLY A 68 12.05 6.63 1.23
CA GLY A 68 11.03 6.88 2.25
C GLY A 68 10.33 8.24 2.13
N LEU A 69 9.28 8.43 2.93
CA LEU A 69 8.45 9.65 2.94
C LEU A 69 9.26 10.91 3.23
N ASN A 70 10.27 10.80 4.09
CA ASN A 70 11.16 11.90 4.46
C ASN A 70 12.06 12.37 3.30
N SER A 71 12.09 11.65 2.18
CA SER A 71 12.84 12.04 0.96
C SER A 71 11.97 12.76 -0.07
N PHE A 72 10.69 13.00 0.22
CA PHE A 72 9.80 13.77 -0.65
C PHE A 72 10.19 15.26 -0.69
N ILE A 73 10.12 15.86 -1.88
CA ILE A 73 10.45 17.26 -2.15
C ILE A 73 9.14 18.02 -2.47
N PRO A 74 8.61 18.82 -1.51
CA PRO A 74 7.40 19.62 -1.72
C PRO A 74 7.51 20.60 -2.89
N GLY A 75 6.42 20.77 -3.62
CA GLY A 75 6.35 21.67 -4.78
C GLY A 75 7.10 21.20 -6.04
N SER A 76 7.77 20.04 -6.00
CA SER A 76 8.43 19.47 -7.18
C SER A 76 7.44 18.67 -8.03
N GLY A 77 7.48 18.88 -9.35
CA GLY A 77 6.70 18.09 -10.32
C GLY A 77 7.21 16.64 -10.49
N ALA A 78 8.45 16.37 -10.07
CA ALA A 78 9.05 15.04 -10.11
C ALA A 78 9.85 14.78 -8.82
N GLN A 79 9.84 13.54 -8.37
CA GLN A 79 10.53 13.12 -7.15
C GLN A 79 11.77 12.32 -7.51
N SER A 80 12.90 12.58 -6.85
CA SER A 80 14.18 11.90 -7.14
C SER A 80 14.38 10.62 -6.33
N ALA A 81 13.79 10.54 -5.14
CA ALA A 81 13.98 9.43 -4.20
C ALA A 81 12.65 8.78 -3.80
N TYR A 82 11.66 9.56 -3.34
CA TYR A 82 10.31 9.06 -3.11
C TYR A 82 9.71 8.57 -4.45
N ASN A 83 9.40 7.28 -4.54
CA ASN A 83 9.22 6.60 -5.83
C ASN A 83 7.83 5.96 -6.02
N PHE A 84 6.76 6.62 -5.57
CA PHE A 84 5.41 6.08 -5.76
C PHE A 84 5.02 5.96 -7.25
N ASP A 85 5.56 6.81 -8.12
CA ASP A 85 5.45 6.70 -9.58
C ASP A 85 5.98 5.37 -10.13
N VAL A 86 7.08 4.85 -9.57
CA VAL A 86 7.62 3.53 -9.93
C VAL A 86 6.64 2.42 -9.56
N TRP A 87 6.03 2.52 -8.37
CA TRP A 87 5.01 1.56 -7.92
C TRP A 87 3.70 1.66 -8.71
N ASP A 88 3.32 2.87 -9.17
CA ASP A 88 2.21 3.06 -10.10
C ASP A 88 2.51 2.45 -11.48
N ALA A 89 3.73 2.63 -11.99
CA ALA A 89 4.16 2.01 -13.23
C ALA A 89 4.12 0.48 -13.15
N TRP A 90 4.58 -0.10 -12.02
CA TRP A 90 4.42 -1.53 -11.74
C TRP A 90 2.95 -1.97 -11.77
N ALA A 91 2.07 -1.25 -11.06
CA ALA A 91 0.65 -1.56 -10.97
C ALA A 91 -0.03 -1.58 -12.36
N LYS A 92 0.41 -0.71 -13.27
CA LYS A 92 -0.14 -0.59 -14.62
C LYS A 92 0.44 -1.57 -15.64
N SER A 93 1.69 -1.98 -15.49
CA SER A 93 2.43 -2.71 -16.54
C SER A 93 2.83 -4.14 -16.20
N GLN A 94 2.96 -4.46 -14.91
CA GLN A 94 3.55 -5.73 -14.45
C GLN A 94 2.64 -6.50 -13.49
N ALA A 95 1.78 -5.80 -12.73
CA ALA A 95 0.89 -6.45 -11.78
C ALA A 95 -0.06 -7.45 -12.46
N ARG A 96 -0.16 -8.65 -11.88
CA ARG A 96 -1.05 -9.70 -12.39
C ARG A 96 -2.53 -9.32 -12.32
N ASN A 97 -2.91 -8.53 -11.32
CA ASN A 97 -4.23 -7.93 -11.20
C ASN A 97 -4.18 -6.49 -11.72
N PRO A 98 -4.83 -6.16 -12.85
CA PRO A 98 -4.79 -4.81 -13.42
C PRO A 98 -5.51 -3.76 -12.56
N ASN A 99 -6.28 -4.20 -11.55
CA ASN A 99 -7.00 -3.33 -10.61
C ASN A 99 -6.32 -3.23 -9.24
N VAL A 100 -5.06 -3.70 -9.11
CA VAL A 100 -4.33 -3.65 -7.85
C VAL A 100 -4.22 -2.21 -7.34
N LYS A 101 -4.31 -2.05 -6.01
CA LYS A 101 -4.14 -0.76 -5.34
C LYS A 101 -2.81 -0.65 -4.59
N VAL A 102 -2.15 0.49 -4.68
CA VAL A 102 -0.89 0.80 -4.00
C VAL A 102 -1.18 1.73 -2.84
N PHE A 103 -0.83 1.29 -1.64
CA PHE A 103 -0.97 2.07 -0.41
C PHE A 103 0.39 2.60 0.04
N ILE A 104 0.38 3.81 0.60
CA ILE A 104 1.55 4.42 1.23
C ILE A 104 1.68 3.87 2.65
N GLY A 105 2.71 3.07 2.91
CA GLY A 105 3.09 2.63 4.24
C GLY A 105 3.89 3.71 4.98
N MET A 106 3.38 4.15 6.13
CA MET A 106 4.02 5.16 6.98
C MET A 106 4.22 4.66 8.42
N PRO A 107 5.26 5.14 9.13
CA PRO A 107 5.38 4.93 10.57
C PRO A 107 4.26 5.69 11.32
N GLY A 108 3.70 5.07 12.35
CA GLY A 108 2.61 5.63 13.16
C GLY A 108 3.07 6.63 14.22
N SER A 109 4.37 6.68 14.52
CA SER A 109 4.97 7.64 15.44
C SER A 109 6.43 7.90 15.04
N PRO A 110 7.09 8.95 15.58
CA PRO A 110 8.52 9.17 15.37
C PRO A 110 9.40 7.99 15.78
N GLY A 111 8.98 7.18 16.76
CA GLY A 111 9.72 6.02 17.27
C GLY A 111 9.31 4.68 16.63
N ALA A 112 8.30 4.66 15.76
CA ALA A 112 7.75 3.43 15.19
C ALA A 112 8.67 2.76 14.14
N ALA A 113 9.61 3.53 13.58
CA ALA A 113 10.60 3.08 12.61
C ALA A 113 11.93 3.81 12.84
N GLY A 114 13.03 3.26 12.31
CA GLY A 114 14.36 3.91 12.42
C GLY A 114 14.46 5.22 11.63
N SER A 115 13.69 5.36 10.55
CA SER A 115 13.54 6.60 9.78
C SER A 115 12.25 6.60 8.96
N GLY A 116 11.83 7.75 8.43
CA GLY A 116 10.70 7.86 7.51
C GLY A 116 9.39 8.37 8.11
N PHE A 117 9.34 8.64 9.42
CA PHE A 117 8.21 9.36 10.00
C PHE A 117 8.18 10.80 9.46
N VAL A 118 7.00 11.27 9.07
CA VAL A 118 6.76 12.64 8.62
C VAL A 118 5.54 13.22 9.33
N ALA A 119 5.59 14.51 9.66
CA ALA A 119 4.46 15.19 10.27
C ALA A 119 3.35 15.48 9.25
N ALA A 120 2.14 15.77 9.76
CA ALA A 120 0.94 16.01 8.95
C ALA A 120 1.11 17.04 7.80
N PRO A 121 1.87 18.14 7.92
CA PRO A 121 2.08 19.07 6.81
C PRO A 121 2.78 18.44 5.61
N LEU A 122 3.87 17.70 5.82
CA LEU A 122 4.58 17.03 4.72
C LEU A 122 3.76 15.86 4.18
N MET A 123 3.05 15.14 5.05
CA MET A 123 2.17 14.05 4.62
C MET A 123 1.06 14.55 3.68
N ARG A 124 0.51 15.76 3.88
CA ARG A 124 -0.46 16.35 2.96
C ARG A 124 0.09 16.53 1.56
N GLU A 125 1.29 17.07 1.44
CA GLU A 125 1.95 17.28 0.14
C GLU A 125 2.22 15.95 -0.57
N ILE A 126 2.65 14.94 0.19
CA ILE A 126 2.86 13.57 -0.32
C ILE A 126 1.53 13.00 -0.85
N LEU A 127 0.44 13.12 -0.08
CA LEU A 127 -0.87 12.61 -0.50
C LEU A 127 -1.37 13.34 -1.75
N GLY A 128 -1.24 14.67 -1.81
CA GLY A 128 -1.63 15.47 -2.97
C GLY A 128 -0.90 15.05 -4.24
N TRP A 129 0.39 14.71 -4.15
CA TRP A 129 1.15 14.20 -5.29
C TRP A 129 0.75 12.76 -5.64
N SER A 130 0.67 11.86 -4.65
CA SER A 130 0.42 10.44 -4.89
C SER A 130 -1.01 10.11 -5.31
N GLN A 131 -2.01 10.91 -4.92
CA GLN A 131 -3.41 10.73 -5.33
C GLN A 131 -3.64 10.99 -6.82
N ALA A 132 -2.72 11.69 -7.51
CA ALA A 132 -2.79 11.89 -8.96
C ALA A 132 -2.58 10.57 -9.76
N PHE A 133 -2.03 9.54 -9.12
CA PHE A 133 -1.80 8.23 -9.74
C PHE A 133 -2.99 7.30 -9.55
N SER A 134 -3.48 6.70 -10.64
CA SER A 134 -4.69 5.85 -10.64
C SER A 134 -4.59 4.58 -9.79
N SER A 135 -3.37 4.11 -9.51
CA SER A 135 -3.13 2.97 -8.64
C SER A 135 -3.28 3.30 -7.15
N PHE A 136 -3.32 4.59 -6.75
CA PHE A 136 -3.42 4.99 -5.36
C PHE A 136 -4.63 4.37 -4.64
N GLY A 137 -4.36 3.75 -3.49
CA GLY A 137 -5.33 3.03 -2.67
C GLY A 137 -5.58 3.62 -1.29
N GLY A 138 -4.66 4.45 -0.78
CA GLY A 138 -4.74 5.02 0.56
C GLY A 138 -3.43 4.88 1.35
N ILE A 139 -3.57 4.79 2.67
CA ILE A 139 -2.45 4.75 3.62
C ILE A 139 -2.50 3.44 4.42
N MET A 140 -1.33 2.87 4.67
CA MET A 140 -1.08 1.83 5.67
C MET A 140 -0.22 2.43 6.78
N VAL A 141 -0.53 2.15 8.05
CA VAL A 141 0.20 2.70 9.21
C VAL A 141 0.85 1.56 9.99
N TRP A 142 2.16 1.68 10.22
CA TRP A 142 2.95 0.80 11.07
C TRP A 142 3.25 1.48 12.42
N ASP A 143 2.60 1.14 13.53
CA ASP A 143 1.42 0.28 13.65
C ASP A 143 0.34 0.99 14.50
N VAL A 144 -0.72 0.26 14.82
CA VAL A 144 -1.85 0.78 15.59
C VAL A 144 -1.43 1.29 16.98
N SER A 145 -0.54 0.60 17.69
CA SER A 145 -0.10 1.02 19.03
C SER A 145 0.59 2.38 18.97
N GLN A 146 1.44 2.56 17.96
CA GLN A 146 2.18 3.79 17.72
C GLN A 146 1.26 4.92 17.24
N ALA A 147 0.25 4.59 16.44
CA ALA A 147 -0.69 5.55 15.88
C ALA A 147 -1.70 6.09 16.91
N TYR A 148 -2.07 5.29 17.91
CA TYR A 148 -2.92 5.76 19.02
C TYR A 148 -2.16 6.69 19.97
N ASP A 149 -0.87 6.42 20.18
CA ASP A 149 -0.03 7.24 21.05
C ASP A 149 0.32 8.59 20.40
N SER A 150 0.27 8.69 19.07
CA SER A 150 0.49 9.94 18.33
C SER A 150 -0.80 10.78 18.21
N TRP A 151 -1.08 11.57 19.25
CA TRP A 151 -2.27 12.44 19.34
C TRP A 151 -2.50 13.26 18.06
N GLY A 152 -3.73 13.17 17.51
CA GLY A 152 -4.21 13.96 16.37
C GLY A 152 -3.72 13.50 14.99
N MET A 153 -2.82 12.51 14.91
CA MET A 153 -2.31 12.00 13.63
C MET A 153 -3.42 11.27 12.86
N LEU A 154 -4.12 10.33 13.50
CA LEU A 154 -5.19 9.55 12.86
C LEU A 154 -6.35 10.45 12.39
N ASP A 155 -6.74 11.44 13.19
CA ASP A 155 -7.79 12.39 12.83
C ASP A 155 -7.37 13.27 11.64
N GLY A 156 -6.13 13.74 11.62
CA GLY A 156 -5.58 14.52 10.52
C GLY A 156 -5.49 13.73 9.21
N LEU A 157 -5.05 12.46 9.27
CA LEU A 157 -5.00 11.57 8.10
C LEU A 157 -6.40 11.30 7.56
N LYS A 158 -7.34 10.97 8.43
CA LYS A 158 -8.74 10.72 8.05
C LYS A 158 -9.38 11.94 7.42
N TYR A 159 -9.14 13.13 7.98
CA TYR A 159 -9.68 14.37 7.43
C TYR A 159 -9.19 14.58 5.99
N HIS A 160 -7.87 14.47 5.74
CA HIS A 160 -7.32 14.72 4.40
C HIS A 160 -7.75 13.67 3.36
N LEU A 161 -7.82 12.39 3.74
CA LEU A 161 -8.26 11.34 2.82
C LEU A 161 -9.74 11.43 2.42
N LEU A 162 -10.57 12.13 3.18
CA LEU A 162 -12.02 12.23 2.95
C LEU A 162 -12.46 13.55 2.31
N HIS A 163 -11.60 14.56 2.25
CA HIS A 163 -11.96 15.92 1.83
C HIS A 163 -11.12 16.46 0.66
N TYR A 164 -10.40 15.57 -0.04
CA TYR A 164 -9.73 15.78 -1.33
C TYR A 164 -10.12 14.65 -2.28
#